data_AF-A0A3M0FNZ9-F1
#
_entry.id   AF-A0A3M0FNZ9-F1
#
_cell.length_a   1.000
_cell.length_b   1.000
_cell.length_c   1.000
_cell.angle_alpha   90.00
_cell.angle_beta   90.00
_cell.angle_gamma   90.00
#
_symmetry.space_group_name_H-M   'P 1'
#
loop_
_entity.id
_entity.type
_entity.pdbx_description
1 polymer ?
#
loop_
_entity_poly.entity_id
_entity_poly.type
_entity_poly.pdbx_seq_one_letter_code
_entity_poly.pdbx_strand_id
1 'polypeptide(L)'
;MNAPPVFTSANAVSVVENTTAIVYQAAATDPEGAPVAYAISGGADAAKFTLNGTGQLGFVAPPNFELPTDLDGNNVYLVQLTASDGQATSTIALQVTVTNSKEGIAVHRVATGFIHPVAIASLSATRMLVVERSGAIYDLNPQTGARTLFYQVANVGTGDRGMIALAVAPTFATTGIFHVMFTNTNGFLIVQRYLRNQAGPTVPDNSGPLLAVSAPQYPGGGWLGYDAGNLIIATGDAGGAGDPAGTAQDSSSRLGKILRVTNNPDPYAGASPQFFLVSAIAKGLRNPNGGAYYSGGLLIADSGQDVAEEVDFLPLGAPVTNFGWPFKEGTKIVRGTAPADVVDPSIQYPHTGGTRFGQAIVGGFVGSPTIASLSGVYVFADRNGALFTTPADSLRRVGTIEGPMLERRNEDFAPDQGTIDRPVSFGVASDGQAYIVDDDGEIFSIDQG
;
A
#
# COMPACT_ATOMS: atom_id res chain seq x y z
N MET A 1 57.96 -16.85 -25.97
CA MET A 1 57.44 -16.04 -24.85
C MET A 1 56.01 -16.50 -24.63
N ASN A 2 55.57 -16.62 -23.38
CA ASN A 2 54.18 -16.95 -23.04
C ASN A 2 53.35 -15.67 -23.10
N ALA A 3 52.31 -15.61 -23.93
CA ALA A 3 51.39 -14.49 -23.97
C ALA A 3 50.23 -14.72 -22.98
N PRO A 4 49.65 -13.68 -22.36
CA PRO A 4 48.47 -13.88 -21.52
C PRO A 4 47.25 -14.28 -22.36
N PRO A 5 46.29 -15.04 -21.82
CA PRO A 5 45.00 -15.28 -22.45
C PRO A 5 44.29 -13.98 -22.82
N VAL A 6 43.51 -13.98 -23.90
CA VAL A 6 42.72 -12.82 -24.33
C VAL A 6 41.24 -13.15 -24.25
N PHE A 7 40.48 -12.35 -23.49
CA PHE A 7 39.03 -12.48 -23.44
C PHE A 7 38.40 -12.26 -24.83
N THR A 8 37.49 -13.16 -25.19
CA THR A 8 36.68 -13.12 -26.41
C THR A 8 35.19 -12.87 -26.10
N SER A 9 34.77 -13.09 -24.85
CA SER A 9 33.44 -12.74 -24.35
C SER A 9 33.31 -11.23 -24.10
N ALA A 10 32.09 -10.70 -24.22
CA ALA A 10 31.79 -9.27 -24.03
C ALA A 10 32.00 -8.81 -22.58
N ASN A 11 32.29 -7.52 -22.37
CA ASN A 11 32.45 -6.93 -21.04
C ASN A 11 31.14 -6.42 -20.42
N ALA A 12 29.98 -6.76 -21.00
CA ALA A 12 28.67 -6.41 -20.48
C ALA A 12 27.64 -7.50 -20.83
N VAL A 13 26.66 -7.69 -19.95
CA VAL A 13 25.50 -8.57 -20.16
C VAL A 13 24.29 -8.03 -19.41
N SER A 14 23.09 -8.32 -19.93
CA SER A 14 21.83 -8.05 -19.25
C SER A 14 21.16 -9.35 -18.84
N VAL A 15 20.57 -9.36 -17.65
CA VAL A 15 19.89 -10.52 -17.09
C VAL A 15 18.60 -10.07 -16.42
N VAL A 16 17.53 -10.83 -16.63
CA VAL A 16 16.26 -10.57 -15.95
C VAL A 16 16.43 -10.91 -14.47
N GLU A 17 15.83 -10.13 -13.59
CA GLU A 17 15.79 -10.44 -12.17
C GLU A 17 15.21 -11.83 -11.86
N ASN A 18 15.32 -12.27 -10.60
CA ASN A 18 14.92 -13.60 -10.14
C ASN A 18 15.63 -14.78 -10.86
N THR A 19 16.59 -14.49 -11.73
CA THR A 19 17.38 -15.51 -12.44
C THR A 19 18.23 -16.31 -11.44
N THR A 20 18.01 -17.62 -11.41
CA THR A 20 18.79 -18.61 -10.65
C THR A 20 19.82 -19.34 -11.52
N ALA A 21 19.75 -19.16 -12.84
CA ALA A 21 20.62 -19.79 -13.81
C ALA A 21 21.96 -19.06 -13.96
N ILE A 22 22.85 -19.65 -14.78
CA ILE A 22 24.08 -18.99 -15.23
C ILE A 22 23.71 -17.72 -16.01
N VAL A 23 24.33 -16.59 -15.64
CA VAL A 23 24.02 -15.27 -16.21
C VAL A 23 25.06 -14.83 -17.24
N TYR A 24 26.24 -15.44 -17.23
CA TYR A 24 27.32 -15.12 -18.15
C TYR A 24 28.30 -16.29 -18.30
N GLN A 25 28.85 -16.44 -19.51
CA GLN A 25 29.90 -17.41 -19.82
C GLN A 25 31.18 -16.65 -20.20
N ALA A 26 32.18 -16.67 -19.32
CA ALA A 26 33.50 -16.15 -19.62
C ALA A 26 34.16 -17.02 -20.70
N ALA A 27 34.75 -16.36 -21.70
CA ALA A 27 35.50 -17.00 -22.76
C ALA A 27 36.77 -16.20 -23.04
N ALA A 28 37.89 -16.89 -23.09
CA ALA A 28 39.20 -16.36 -23.44
C ALA A 28 39.99 -17.44 -24.19
N THR A 29 40.88 -17.00 -25.07
CA THR A 29 41.77 -17.87 -25.83
C THR A 29 43.21 -17.55 -25.50
N ASP A 30 44.00 -18.58 -25.26
CA ASP A 30 45.45 -18.48 -25.15
C ASP A 30 46.11 -18.57 -26.55
N PRO A 31 46.98 -17.62 -26.94
CA PRO A 31 47.64 -17.66 -28.25
C PRO A 31 48.50 -18.91 -28.49
N GLU A 32 49.03 -19.51 -27.43
CA GLU A 32 49.82 -20.73 -27.48
C GLU A 32 48.97 -22.01 -27.34
N GLY A 33 47.65 -21.87 -27.14
CA GLY A 33 46.70 -22.98 -27.04
C GLY A 33 46.64 -23.63 -25.66
N ALA A 34 47.18 -23.00 -24.61
CA ALA A 34 47.07 -23.49 -23.25
C ALA A 34 45.61 -23.49 -22.73
N PRO A 35 45.22 -24.45 -21.87
CA PRO A 35 43.92 -24.42 -21.21
C PRO A 35 43.77 -23.17 -20.34
N VAL A 36 42.63 -22.48 -20.46
CA VAL A 36 42.35 -21.27 -19.70
C VAL A 36 41.45 -21.58 -18.50
N ALA A 37 41.87 -21.14 -17.32
CA ALA A 37 41.08 -21.16 -16.09
C ALA A 37 40.57 -19.76 -15.75
N TYR A 38 39.37 -19.68 -15.17
CA TYR A 38 38.74 -18.42 -14.80
C TYR A 38 38.59 -18.29 -13.28
N ALA A 39 38.73 -17.05 -12.79
CA ALA A 39 38.48 -16.70 -11.39
C ALA A 39 37.85 -15.31 -11.28
N ILE A 40 37.07 -15.06 -10.21
CA ILE A 40 36.69 -13.70 -9.82
C ILE A 40 37.90 -13.09 -9.09
N SER A 41 38.37 -11.93 -9.56
CA SER A 41 39.57 -11.27 -9.02
C SER A 41 39.28 -9.96 -8.29
N GLY A 42 38.06 -9.42 -8.42
CA GLY A 42 37.68 -8.14 -7.82
C GLY A 42 36.37 -7.62 -8.37
N GLY A 43 36.18 -6.29 -8.27
CA GLY A 43 34.92 -5.61 -8.58
C GLY A 43 34.15 -5.22 -7.32
N ALA A 44 33.35 -4.16 -7.40
CA ALA A 44 32.57 -3.66 -6.27
C ALA A 44 31.59 -4.71 -5.74
N ASP A 45 31.06 -5.55 -6.63
CA ASP A 45 30.00 -6.51 -6.34
C ASP A 45 30.48 -7.96 -6.42
N ALA A 46 31.80 -8.18 -6.37
CA ALA A 46 32.41 -9.51 -6.51
C ALA A 46 31.80 -10.57 -5.59
N ALA A 47 31.46 -10.18 -4.35
CA ALA A 47 30.86 -11.06 -3.35
C ALA A 47 29.42 -11.52 -3.68
N LYS A 48 28.79 -10.92 -4.69
CA LYS A 48 27.44 -11.28 -5.15
C LYS A 48 27.44 -12.38 -6.19
N PHE A 49 28.61 -12.80 -6.68
CA PHE A 49 28.74 -13.78 -7.75
C PHE A 49 29.50 -15.03 -7.33
N THR A 50 29.22 -16.12 -8.03
CA THR A 50 30.02 -17.33 -8.07
C THR A 50 30.51 -17.56 -9.50
N LEU A 51 31.72 -18.08 -9.65
CA LEU A 51 32.30 -18.45 -10.94
C LEU A 51 32.97 -19.82 -10.81
N ASN A 52 32.65 -20.74 -11.71
CA ASN A 52 33.37 -22.02 -11.76
C ASN A 52 34.60 -21.95 -12.68
N GLY A 53 35.47 -22.96 -12.59
CA GLY A 53 36.72 -23.01 -13.37
C GLY A 53 36.52 -23.05 -14.90
N THR A 54 35.31 -23.38 -15.36
CA THR A 54 34.92 -23.34 -16.78
C THR A 54 34.35 -22.00 -17.24
N GLY A 55 34.31 -20.99 -16.35
CA GLY A 55 33.89 -19.63 -16.70
C GLY A 55 32.39 -19.36 -16.59
N GLN A 56 31.61 -20.25 -16.00
CA GLN A 56 30.17 -20.02 -15.78
C GLN A 56 29.96 -19.16 -14.55
N LEU A 57 29.43 -17.96 -14.76
CA LEU A 57 29.15 -16.97 -13.72
C LEU A 57 27.65 -16.99 -13.36
N GLY A 58 27.33 -16.97 -12.07
CA GLY A 58 25.95 -16.84 -11.57
C GLY A 58 25.92 -16.00 -10.29
N PHE A 59 24.75 -15.52 -9.89
CA PHE A 59 24.60 -14.85 -8.61
C PHE A 59 24.60 -15.84 -7.43
N VAL A 60 25.07 -15.38 -6.26
CA VAL A 60 24.98 -16.12 -4.99
C VAL A 60 23.52 -16.21 -4.51
N ALA A 61 22.77 -15.13 -4.69
CA ALA A 61 21.33 -15.05 -4.45
C ALA A 61 20.68 -14.41 -5.69
N PRO A 62 19.49 -14.87 -6.12
CA PRO A 62 18.82 -14.27 -7.28
C PRO A 62 18.71 -12.75 -7.12
N PRO A 63 19.08 -11.96 -8.16
CA PRO A 63 18.97 -10.51 -8.09
C PRO A 63 17.49 -10.10 -8.05
N ASN A 64 17.19 -9.02 -7.32
CA ASN A 64 15.86 -8.41 -7.23
C ASN A 64 16.01 -6.96 -7.73
N PHE A 65 15.25 -6.59 -8.76
CA PHE A 65 15.36 -5.29 -9.41
C PHE A 65 14.85 -4.15 -8.52
N GLU A 66 13.83 -4.40 -7.70
CA GLU A 66 13.25 -3.39 -6.81
C GLU A 66 13.98 -3.24 -5.48
N LEU A 67 14.82 -4.21 -5.10
CA LEU A 67 15.74 -4.14 -3.98
C LEU A 67 17.14 -4.56 -4.42
N PRO A 68 17.81 -3.74 -5.25
CA PRO A 68 19.16 -4.02 -5.70
C PRO A 68 20.11 -4.17 -4.52
N THR A 69 21.01 -5.14 -4.61
CA THR A 69 22.03 -5.37 -3.58
C THR A 69 23.44 -5.01 -4.05
N ASP A 70 23.56 -4.46 -5.25
CA ASP A 70 24.79 -3.84 -5.72
C ASP A 70 25.15 -2.63 -4.85
N LEU A 71 26.41 -2.22 -4.90
CA LEU A 71 26.96 -1.27 -3.94
C LEU A 71 26.29 0.11 -3.96
N ASP A 72 25.85 0.59 -5.13
CA ASP A 72 25.23 1.92 -5.29
C ASP A 72 23.72 1.86 -5.57
N GLY A 73 23.14 0.67 -5.66
CA GLY A 73 21.71 0.40 -5.79
C GLY A 73 21.15 0.75 -7.16
N ASN A 74 21.98 0.70 -8.22
CA ASN A 74 21.62 1.15 -9.56
C ASN A 74 21.26 0.01 -10.53
N ASN A 75 21.19 -1.25 -10.05
CA ASN A 75 20.95 -2.46 -10.84
C ASN A 75 22.06 -2.81 -11.85
N VAL A 76 23.26 -2.21 -11.74
CA VAL A 76 24.45 -2.50 -12.55
C VAL A 76 25.56 -3.01 -11.65
N TYR A 77 25.74 -4.33 -11.66
CA TYR A 77 26.71 -5.01 -10.83
C TYR A 77 28.08 -5.07 -11.52
N LEU A 78 29.12 -4.67 -10.81
CA LEU A 78 30.50 -4.61 -11.31
C LEU A 78 31.36 -5.74 -10.74
N VAL A 79 31.78 -6.67 -11.60
CA VAL A 79 32.66 -7.80 -11.25
C VAL A 79 33.88 -7.85 -12.18
N GLN A 80 35.04 -8.15 -11.63
CA GLN A 80 36.27 -8.35 -12.38
C GLN A 80 36.59 -9.84 -12.47
N LEU A 81 36.81 -10.34 -13.68
CA LEU A 81 37.18 -11.72 -13.95
C LEU A 81 38.63 -11.78 -14.44
N THR A 82 39.36 -12.79 -13.99
CA THR A 82 40.70 -13.15 -14.47
C THR A 82 40.64 -14.41 -15.33
N ALA A 83 41.33 -14.39 -16.47
CA ALA A 83 41.66 -15.57 -17.26
C ALA A 83 43.16 -15.89 -17.06
N SER A 84 43.49 -17.16 -16.82
CA SER A 84 44.85 -17.64 -16.56
C SER A 84 45.18 -18.88 -17.36
N ASP A 85 46.35 -18.93 -17.97
CA ASP A 85 46.95 -20.13 -18.60
C ASP A 85 47.86 -20.90 -17.62
N GLY A 86 47.95 -20.45 -16.37
CA GLY A 86 48.85 -20.99 -15.33
C GLY A 86 50.21 -20.28 -15.20
N GLN A 87 50.57 -19.39 -16.13
CA GLN A 87 51.81 -18.60 -16.11
C GLN A 87 51.59 -17.09 -16.26
N ALA A 88 50.62 -16.69 -17.07
CA ALA A 88 50.21 -15.31 -17.31
C ALA A 88 48.70 -15.16 -17.11
N THR A 89 48.27 -13.92 -16.87
CA THR A 89 46.87 -13.60 -16.61
C THR A 89 46.43 -12.36 -17.37
N SER A 90 45.14 -12.30 -17.70
CA SER A 90 44.47 -11.08 -18.14
C SER A 90 43.17 -10.87 -17.34
N THR A 91 42.68 -9.64 -17.32
CA THR A 91 41.45 -9.30 -16.60
C THR A 91 40.44 -8.62 -17.51
N ILE A 92 39.16 -8.78 -17.19
CA ILE A 92 38.04 -8.04 -17.79
C ILE A 92 37.17 -7.47 -16.67
N ALA A 93 36.77 -6.21 -16.79
CA ALA A 93 35.75 -5.61 -15.95
C ALA A 93 34.39 -5.85 -16.61
N LEU A 94 33.58 -6.72 -16.02
CA LEU A 94 32.26 -7.11 -16.51
C LEU A 94 31.17 -6.30 -15.80
N GLN A 95 30.26 -5.73 -16.58
CA GLN A 95 29.02 -5.12 -16.11
C GLN A 95 27.85 -6.11 -16.29
N VAL A 96 27.15 -6.42 -15.21
CA VAL A 96 25.92 -7.24 -15.24
C VAL A 96 24.74 -6.34 -14.90
N THR A 97 23.95 -5.97 -15.90
CA THR A 97 22.75 -5.15 -15.69
C THR A 97 21.55 -6.04 -15.43
N VAL A 98 20.93 -5.88 -14.26
CA VAL A 98 19.66 -6.54 -13.93
C VAL A 98 18.53 -5.74 -14.56
N THR A 99 17.64 -6.41 -15.29
CA THR A 99 16.46 -5.82 -15.91
C THR A 99 15.20 -6.30 -15.21
N ASN A 100 14.24 -5.40 -15.06
CA ASN A 100 12.94 -5.68 -14.47
C ASN A 100 12.15 -6.73 -15.26
N SER A 101 11.35 -7.52 -14.55
CA SER A 101 10.26 -8.34 -15.06
C SER A 101 8.98 -7.94 -14.34
N LYS A 102 7.85 -7.77 -15.05
CA LYS A 102 6.55 -7.45 -14.41
C LYS A 102 6.00 -8.50 -13.44
N GLU A 103 6.72 -9.59 -13.22
CA GLU A 103 6.39 -10.67 -12.28
C GLU A 103 4.95 -11.20 -12.35
N GLY A 104 4.38 -11.25 -13.56
CA GLY A 104 3.00 -11.72 -13.78
C GLY A 104 1.91 -10.73 -13.34
N ILE A 105 2.26 -9.44 -13.18
CA ILE A 105 1.32 -8.35 -12.90
C ILE A 105 0.96 -7.67 -14.22
N ALA A 106 -0.34 -7.61 -14.50
CA ALA A 106 -0.91 -6.76 -15.53
C ALA A 106 -1.83 -5.72 -14.88
N VAL A 107 -1.72 -4.46 -15.32
CA VAL A 107 -2.59 -3.39 -14.82
C VAL A 107 -3.36 -2.81 -16.01
N HIS A 108 -4.69 -2.86 -15.91
CA HIS A 108 -5.59 -2.42 -16.98
C HIS A 108 -6.40 -1.21 -16.53
N ARG A 109 -6.44 -0.15 -17.33
CA ARG A 109 -7.38 0.95 -17.07
C ARG A 109 -8.81 0.52 -17.43
N VAL A 110 -9.65 0.38 -16.42
CA VAL A 110 -11.04 -0.11 -16.57
C VAL A 110 -12.07 1.00 -16.70
N ALA A 111 -11.77 2.20 -16.21
CA ALA A 111 -12.65 3.37 -16.35
C ALA A 111 -11.88 4.69 -16.25
N THR A 112 -12.48 5.77 -16.74
CA THR A 112 -11.94 7.13 -16.66
C THR A 112 -13.05 8.18 -16.54
N GLY A 113 -12.68 9.43 -16.29
CA GLY A 113 -13.58 10.59 -16.27
C GLY A 113 -14.38 10.75 -14.98
N PHE A 114 -14.00 10.07 -13.89
CA PHE A 114 -14.52 10.42 -12.57
C PHE A 114 -13.96 11.77 -12.11
N ILE A 115 -14.68 12.48 -11.25
CA ILE A 115 -14.27 13.79 -10.74
C ILE A 115 -13.88 13.63 -9.27
N HIS A 116 -12.58 13.63 -8.98
CA HIS A 116 -12.04 13.42 -7.64
C HIS A 116 -12.65 12.19 -6.94
N PRO A 117 -12.49 10.98 -7.52
CA PRO A 117 -12.91 9.78 -6.82
C PRO A 117 -12.11 9.63 -5.51
N VAL A 118 -12.72 9.06 -4.48
CA VAL A 118 -12.11 8.93 -3.13
C VAL A 118 -12.16 7.52 -2.57
N ALA A 119 -13.07 6.68 -3.06
CA ALA A 119 -13.23 5.31 -2.58
C ALA A 119 -13.86 4.43 -3.66
N ILE A 120 -13.56 3.14 -3.60
CA ILE A 120 -14.21 2.10 -4.40
C ILE A 120 -14.55 0.88 -3.53
N ALA A 121 -15.71 0.26 -3.75
CA ALA A 121 -16.11 -0.96 -3.06
C ALA A 121 -16.83 -1.93 -3.99
N SER A 122 -16.55 -3.23 -3.86
CA SER A 122 -17.20 -4.26 -4.68
C SER A 122 -18.60 -4.62 -4.17
N LEU A 123 -19.54 -4.76 -5.10
CA LEU A 123 -20.83 -5.40 -4.87
C LEU A 123 -20.85 -6.83 -5.44
N SER A 124 -20.12 -7.04 -6.53
CA SER A 124 -19.93 -8.31 -7.25
C SER A 124 -18.79 -8.16 -8.25
N ALA A 125 -18.39 -9.24 -8.92
CA ALA A 125 -17.38 -9.19 -9.98
C ALA A 125 -17.69 -8.15 -11.08
N THR A 126 -18.96 -7.87 -11.38
CA THR A 126 -19.37 -6.94 -12.44
C THR A 126 -19.93 -5.61 -11.96
N ARG A 127 -19.88 -5.33 -10.64
CA ARG A 127 -20.43 -4.10 -10.07
C ARG A 127 -19.59 -3.59 -8.91
N MET A 128 -19.05 -2.39 -9.08
CA MET A 128 -18.29 -1.65 -8.08
C MET A 128 -19.00 -0.32 -7.80
N LEU A 129 -19.03 0.12 -6.55
CA LEU A 129 -19.41 1.49 -6.21
C LEU A 129 -18.16 2.35 -6.19
N VAL A 130 -18.12 3.40 -7.01
CA VAL A 130 -17.06 4.42 -7.01
C VAL A 130 -17.64 5.71 -6.46
N VAL A 131 -16.95 6.32 -5.50
CA VAL A 131 -17.41 7.52 -4.79
C VAL A 131 -16.59 8.72 -5.24
N GLU A 132 -17.26 9.80 -5.61
CA GLU A 132 -16.65 11.10 -5.84
C GLU A 132 -16.72 11.97 -4.58
N ARG A 133 -15.72 12.82 -4.38
CA ARG A 133 -15.63 13.75 -3.25
C ARG A 133 -16.87 14.63 -3.07
N SER A 134 -17.58 14.92 -4.17
CA SER A 134 -18.81 15.71 -4.23
C SER A 134 -20.05 15.04 -3.61
N GLY A 135 -19.99 13.74 -3.29
CA GLY A 135 -21.14 12.97 -2.80
C GLY A 135 -21.80 12.07 -3.84
N ALA A 136 -21.38 12.14 -5.10
CA ALA A 136 -21.88 11.22 -6.13
C ALA A 136 -21.29 9.82 -5.90
N ILE A 137 -22.14 8.81 -5.91
CA ILE A 137 -21.78 7.40 -5.88
C ILE A 137 -22.22 6.80 -7.20
N TYR A 138 -21.31 6.23 -7.97
CA TYR A 138 -21.57 5.57 -9.24
C TYR A 138 -21.49 4.07 -9.09
N ASP A 139 -22.37 3.37 -9.79
CA ASP A 139 -22.27 1.95 -10.05
C ASP A 139 -21.50 1.73 -11.36
N LEU A 140 -20.30 1.18 -11.23
CA LEU A 140 -19.37 0.90 -12.32
C LEU A 140 -19.38 -0.59 -12.64
N ASN A 141 -19.48 -0.93 -13.93
CA ASN A 141 -19.12 -2.23 -14.46
C ASN A 141 -17.65 -2.20 -14.92
N PRO A 142 -16.71 -2.83 -14.19
CA PRO A 142 -15.29 -2.74 -14.52
C PRO A 142 -14.90 -3.49 -15.80
N GLN A 143 -15.73 -4.41 -16.32
CA GLN A 143 -15.45 -5.11 -17.58
C GLN A 143 -15.75 -4.26 -18.83
N THR A 144 -16.64 -3.27 -18.71
CA THR A 144 -17.11 -2.45 -19.84
C THR A 144 -16.77 -0.97 -19.68
N GLY A 145 -16.38 -0.54 -18.48
CA GLY A 145 -16.21 0.87 -18.11
C GLY A 145 -17.53 1.65 -18.00
N ALA A 146 -18.68 1.01 -18.26
CA ALA A 146 -19.98 1.65 -18.16
C ALA A 146 -20.31 1.97 -16.70
N ARG A 147 -20.80 3.20 -16.46
CA ARG A 147 -21.22 3.64 -15.12
C ARG A 147 -22.55 4.37 -15.13
N THR A 148 -23.28 4.25 -14.03
CA THR A 148 -24.53 4.98 -13.79
C THR A 148 -24.54 5.57 -12.38
N LEU A 149 -25.15 6.73 -12.19
CA LEU A 149 -25.31 7.29 -10.85
C LEU A 149 -26.14 6.33 -9.98
N PHE A 150 -25.55 5.84 -8.91
CA PHE A 150 -26.18 4.96 -7.94
C PHE A 150 -26.92 5.76 -6.87
N TYR A 151 -26.27 6.80 -6.34
CA TYR A 151 -26.85 7.66 -5.32
C TYR A 151 -26.10 9.00 -5.23
N GLN A 152 -26.79 10.06 -4.81
CA GLN A 152 -26.20 11.36 -4.48
C GLN A 152 -26.36 11.62 -2.98
N VAL A 153 -25.26 11.64 -2.24
CA VAL A 153 -25.27 12.00 -0.82
C VAL A 153 -25.53 13.50 -0.69
N ALA A 154 -26.49 13.86 0.18
CA ALA A 154 -26.84 15.24 0.45
C ALA A 154 -26.00 15.83 1.59
N ASN A 155 -25.92 17.16 1.65
CA ASN A 155 -25.21 17.93 2.70
C ASN A 155 -23.71 17.60 2.83
N VAL A 156 -23.10 17.07 1.78
CA VAL A 156 -21.65 16.88 1.70
C VAL A 156 -20.97 18.24 1.58
N GLY A 157 -19.89 18.45 2.34
CA GLY A 157 -19.08 19.66 2.27
C GLY A 157 -18.26 19.73 0.97
N THR A 158 -17.53 20.83 0.79
CA THR A 158 -16.71 21.08 -0.41
C THR A 158 -15.27 21.45 -0.04
N GLY A 159 -14.37 21.47 -1.03
CA GLY A 159 -12.95 21.82 -0.81
C GLY A 159 -12.24 20.71 -0.02
N ASP A 160 -11.60 21.07 1.09
CA ASP A 160 -10.97 20.09 1.98
C ASP A 160 -11.97 19.20 2.74
N ARG A 161 -13.26 19.56 2.70
CA ARG A 161 -14.39 18.74 3.14
C ARG A 161 -14.94 17.94 1.96
N GLY A 162 -15.70 16.87 2.23
CA GLY A 162 -16.30 16.05 1.19
C GLY A 162 -16.55 14.62 1.64
N MET A 163 -16.83 13.74 0.68
CA MET A 163 -16.77 12.30 0.89
C MET A 163 -15.35 11.86 1.23
N ILE A 164 -15.25 10.87 2.12
CA ILE A 164 -13.99 10.32 2.62
C ILE A 164 -13.92 8.82 2.34
N ALA A 165 -14.94 8.06 2.74
CA ALA A 165 -14.92 6.60 2.61
C ALA A 165 -16.31 6.01 2.36
N LEU A 166 -16.34 4.79 1.83
CA LEU A 166 -17.54 3.97 1.68
C LEU A 166 -17.22 2.52 2.02
N ALA A 167 -18.15 1.85 2.73
CA ALA A 167 -18.08 0.42 2.98
C ALA A 167 -19.42 -0.25 2.69
N VAL A 168 -19.37 -1.36 1.98
CA VAL A 168 -20.55 -2.18 1.65
C VAL A 168 -20.65 -3.30 2.68
N ALA A 169 -21.83 -3.52 3.26
CA ALA A 169 -22.01 -4.61 4.20
C ALA A 169 -21.82 -5.98 3.50
N PRO A 170 -21.22 -6.99 4.16
CA PRO A 170 -21.17 -8.34 3.61
C PRO A 170 -22.56 -8.92 3.26
N THR A 171 -23.61 -8.41 3.89
CA THR A 171 -25.01 -8.78 3.63
C THR A 171 -25.70 -7.90 2.59
N PHE A 172 -25.00 -7.01 1.88
CA PHE A 172 -25.60 -6.04 0.96
C PHE A 172 -26.49 -6.68 -0.11
N ALA A 173 -26.14 -7.87 -0.61
CA ALA A 173 -26.95 -8.57 -1.61
C ALA A 173 -28.40 -8.82 -1.13
N THR A 174 -28.60 -9.03 0.18
CA THR A 174 -29.90 -9.28 0.79
C THR A 174 -30.49 -8.06 1.50
N THR A 175 -29.66 -7.22 2.12
CA THR A 175 -30.10 -6.10 2.96
C THR A 175 -30.01 -4.73 2.28
N GLY A 176 -29.20 -4.61 1.24
CA GLY A 176 -28.87 -3.32 0.61
C GLY A 176 -28.07 -2.37 1.49
N ILE A 177 -27.49 -2.83 2.60
CA ILE A 177 -26.80 -1.96 3.57
C ILE A 177 -25.43 -1.53 3.07
N PHE A 178 -25.19 -0.22 3.03
CA PHE A 178 -23.86 0.37 2.87
C PHE A 178 -23.70 1.59 3.78
N HIS A 179 -22.45 1.99 4.00
CA HIS A 179 -22.08 3.11 4.85
C HIS A 179 -21.20 4.08 4.09
N VAL A 180 -21.34 5.34 4.43
CA VAL A 180 -20.48 6.41 3.91
C VAL A 180 -19.96 7.25 5.06
N MET A 181 -18.76 7.78 4.86
CA MET A 181 -18.12 8.75 5.72
C MET A 181 -17.89 10.04 4.93
N PHE A 182 -18.29 11.17 5.48
CA PHE A 182 -18.10 12.47 4.86
C PHE A 182 -18.09 13.60 5.89
N THR A 183 -17.44 14.71 5.54
CA THR A 183 -17.59 15.95 6.30
C THR A 183 -18.76 16.74 5.73
N ASN A 184 -19.73 17.10 6.55
CA ASN A 184 -20.89 17.86 6.10
C ASN A 184 -20.62 19.37 5.96
N THR A 185 -21.60 20.12 5.44
CA THR A 185 -21.50 21.59 5.27
C THR A 185 -21.27 22.36 6.57
N ASN A 186 -21.68 21.79 7.70
CA ASN A 186 -21.51 22.38 9.04
C ASN A 186 -20.17 22.02 9.71
N GLY A 187 -19.31 21.24 9.04
CA GLY A 187 -18.01 20.85 9.58
C GLY A 187 -18.08 19.70 10.58
N PHE A 188 -19.05 18.80 10.46
CA PHE A 188 -19.07 17.55 11.23
C PHE A 188 -18.62 16.39 10.34
N LEU A 189 -17.78 15.52 10.89
CA LEU A 189 -17.53 14.19 10.35
C LEU A 189 -18.75 13.31 10.63
N ILE A 190 -19.36 12.80 9.57
CA ILE A 190 -20.57 11.99 9.61
C ILE A 190 -20.25 10.59 9.11
N VAL A 191 -20.68 9.57 9.85
CA VAL A 191 -20.80 8.20 9.34
C VAL A 191 -22.28 7.85 9.30
N GLN A 192 -22.80 7.63 8.09
CA GLN A 192 -24.22 7.39 7.84
C GLN A 192 -24.45 6.02 7.22
N ARG A 193 -25.43 5.28 7.76
CA ARG A 193 -25.95 4.04 7.18
C ARG A 193 -27.02 4.36 6.13
N TYR A 194 -27.00 3.62 5.03
CA TYR A 194 -27.98 3.67 3.95
C TYR A 194 -28.57 2.29 3.67
N LEU A 195 -29.80 2.29 3.18
CA LEU A 195 -30.52 1.10 2.73
C LEU A 195 -30.86 1.26 1.25
N ARG A 196 -30.23 0.45 0.40
CA ARG A 196 -30.61 0.32 -1.01
C ARG A 196 -31.94 -0.42 -1.09
N ASN A 197 -32.98 0.26 -1.58
CA ASN A 197 -34.23 -0.38 -1.95
C ASN A 197 -34.15 -0.86 -3.42
N GLN A 198 -34.39 -2.13 -3.70
CA GLN A 198 -34.39 -2.64 -5.09
C GLN A 198 -35.62 -2.19 -5.89
N ALA A 199 -36.71 -1.80 -5.22
CA ALA A 199 -37.98 -1.38 -5.83
C ALA A 199 -38.27 0.13 -5.66
N GLY A 200 -37.33 0.91 -5.11
CA GLY A 200 -37.54 2.32 -4.78
C GLY A 200 -36.23 3.10 -4.58
N PRO A 201 -36.27 4.37 -4.13
CA PRO A 201 -35.05 5.14 -3.93
C PRO A 201 -34.20 4.55 -2.81
N THR A 202 -32.88 4.60 -2.97
CA THR A 202 -31.94 4.45 -1.85
C THR A 202 -32.23 5.56 -0.84
N VAL A 203 -32.33 5.21 0.44
CA VAL A 203 -32.63 6.18 1.51
C VAL A 203 -31.60 6.09 2.63
N PRO A 204 -31.26 7.22 3.29
CA PRO A 204 -30.56 7.17 4.56
C PRO A 204 -31.42 6.44 5.58
N ASP A 205 -30.77 5.70 6.48
CA ASP A 205 -31.46 5.06 7.58
C ASP A 205 -32.06 6.10 8.55
N ASN A 206 -33.30 5.86 8.98
CA ASN A 206 -34.06 6.73 9.86
C ASN A 206 -33.55 6.72 11.31
N SER A 207 -32.58 5.86 11.67
CA SER A 207 -31.91 5.88 12.98
C SER A 207 -30.99 7.08 13.20
N GLY A 208 -30.77 7.92 12.18
CA GLY A 208 -29.77 8.99 12.21
C GLY A 208 -28.34 8.46 11.94
N PRO A 209 -27.32 9.34 12.02
CA PRO A 209 -25.94 8.96 11.77
C PRO A 209 -25.40 8.06 12.90
N LEU A 210 -24.57 7.08 12.53
CA LEU A 210 -23.85 6.23 13.47
C LEU A 210 -22.76 7.00 14.23
N LEU A 211 -22.21 8.02 13.58
CA LEU A 211 -21.26 8.95 14.16
C LEU A 211 -21.52 10.35 13.62
N ALA A 212 -21.55 11.33 14.52
CA ALA A 212 -21.52 12.75 14.18
C ALA A 212 -20.62 13.46 15.17
N VAL A 213 -19.43 13.87 14.72
CA VAL A 213 -18.44 14.54 15.58
C VAL A 213 -17.94 15.82 14.90
N SER A 214 -17.75 16.87 15.69
CA SER A 214 -17.28 18.17 15.17
C SER A 214 -15.85 18.03 14.65
N ALA A 215 -15.63 18.37 13.38
CA ALA A 215 -14.33 18.37 12.69
C ALA A 215 -14.26 19.61 11.77
N PRO A 216 -14.33 20.84 12.33
CA PRO A 216 -14.71 22.02 11.57
C PRO A 216 -13.65 22.50 10.58
N GLN A 217 -12.38 22.15 10.77
CA GLN A 217 -11.29 22.57 9.88
C GLN A 217 -10.97 21.47 8.88
N TYR A 218 -10.46 20.35 9.36
CA TYR A 218 -9.99 19.22 8.57
C TYR A 218 -10.29 17.93 9.34
N PRO A 219 -10.85 16.88 8.74
CA PRO A 219 -11.23 15.65 9.46
C PRO A 219 -10.05 14.74 9.81
N GLY A 220 -8.88 14.92 9.18
CA GLY A 220 -7.77 13.96 9.29
C GLY A 220 -8.12 12.63 8.60
N GLY A 221 -8.66 12.67 7.38
CA GLY A 221 -8.94 11.44 6.65
C GLY A 221 -10.03 10.58 7.30
N GLY A 222 -10.01 9.29 7.01
CA GLY A 222 -10.86 8.27 7.58
C GLY A 222 -10.97 7.05 6.70
N TRP A 223 -11.36 5.93 7.31
CA TRP A 223 -11.55 4.66 6.60
C TRP A 223 -12.74 3.90 7.17
N LEU A 224 -13.40 3.13 6.32
CA LEU A 224 -14.51 2.25 6.69
C LEU A 224 -14.23 0.83 6.20
N GLY A 225 -14.53 -0.16 7.04
CA GLY A 225 -14.46 -1.57 6.67
C GLY A 225 -15.36 -2.44 7.55
N TYR A 226 -15.38 -3.74 7.28
CA TYR A 226 -16.16 -4.70 8.04
C TYR A 226 -15.30 -5.81 8.62
N ASP A 227 -15.48 -6.09 9.91
CA ASP A 227 -14.87 -7.20 10.62
C ASP A 227 -15.95 -7.99 11.36
N ALA A 228 -16.03 -9.29 11.09
CA ALA A 228 -17.02 -10.20 11.69
C ALA A 228 -18.47 -9.64 11.67
N GLY A 229 -18.85 -8.96 10.58
CA GLY A 229 -20.18 -8.35 10.40
C GLY A 229 -20.39 -6.99 11.09
N ASN A 230 -19.41 -6.51 11.86
CA ASN A 230 -19.44 -5.19 12.50
C ASN A 230 -18.73 -4.15 11.61
N LEU A 231 -19.26 -2.93 11.60
CA LEU A 231 -18.59 -1.81 10.93
C LEU A 231 -17.40 -1.36 11.79
N ILE A 232 -16.24 -1.22 11.15
CA ILE A 232 -15.04 -0.61 11.70
C ILE A 232 -14.87 0.77 11.06
N ILE A 233 -14.55 1.76 11.89
CA ILE A 233 -14.42 3.16 11.51
C ILE A 233 -13.06 3.66 12.00
N ALA A 234 -12.19 4.10 11.09
CA ALA A 234 -11.01 4.88 11.45
C ALA A 234 -11.33 6.37 11.24
N THR A 235 -10.96 7.21 12.20
CA THR A 235 -11.18 8.66 12.16
C THR A 235 -9.88 9.38 12.45
N GLY A 236 -9.58 10.44 11.72
CA GLY A 236 -8.51 11.36 12.08
C GLY A 236 -8.76 12.15 13.34
N ASP A 237 -7.72 12.82 13.79
CA ASP A 237 -7.73 13.65 14.99
C ASP A 237 -8.60 14.91 14.84
N ALA A 238 -8.73 15.42 13.61
CA ALA A 238 -9.27 16.75 13.33
C ALA A 238 -8.66 17.88 14.19
N GLY A 239 -7.45 17.66 14.74
CA GLY A 239 -6.80 18.51 15.72
C GLY A 239 -5.94 19.61 15.10
N GLY A 240 -5.64 19.50 13.81
CA GLY A 240 -4.66 20.36 13.15
C GLY A 240 -3.24 20.03 13.60
N ALA A 241 -2.30 20.94 13.35
CA ALA A 241 -0.88 20.65 13.57
C ALA A 241 -0.57 20.31 15.04
N GLY A 242 -0.03 19.11 15.26
CA GLY A 242 0.35 18.58 16.57
C GLY A 242 -0.80 18.27 17.53
N ASP A 243 -2.06 18.21 17.07
CA ASP A 243 -3.28 17.96 17.86
C ASP A 243 -3.31 18.76 19.20
N PRO A 244 -3.45 20.10 19.16
CA PRO A 244 -3.48 20.92 20.37
C PRO A 244 -4.65 20.59 21.29
N ALA A 245 -5.77 20.14 20.72
CA ALA A 245 -6.95 19.70 21.46
C ALA A 245 -6.76 18.32 22.12
N GLY A 246 -5.72 17.56 21.75
CA GLY A 246 -5.41 16.26 22.33
C GLY A 246 -6.45 15.19 22.05
N THR A 247 -7.22 15.35 20.98
CA THR A 247 -8.36 14.50 20.63
C THR A 247 -7.93 13.06 20.36
N ALA A 248 -6.75 12.84 19.77
CA ALA A 248 -6.25 11.51 19.43
C ALA A 248 -6.02 10.66 20.69
N GLN A 249 -5.67 11.29 21.81
CA GLN A 249 -5.39 10.63 23.08
C GLN A 249 -6.56 10.65 24.07
N ASP A 250 -7.48 11.61 23.93
CA ASP A 250 -8.69 11.70 24.74
C ASP A 250 -9.62 10.50 24.49
N SER A 251 -9.93 9.75 25.55
CA SER A 251 -10.82 8.59 25.51
C SER A 251 -12.30 8.97 25.43
N SER A 252 -12.65 10.23 25.72
CA SER A 252 -14.00 10.75 25.55
C SER A 252 -14.29 11.14 24.10
N SER A 253 -13.24 11.46 23.32
CA SER A 253 -13.33 11.81 21.91
C SER A 253 -13.61 10.60 21.01
N ARG A 254 -14.20 10.87 19.83
CA ARG A 254 -14.37 9.91 18.73
C ARG A 254 -13.41 10.17 17.56
N LEU A 255 -12.46 11.09 17.73
CA LEU A 255 -11.45 11.48 16.74
C LEU A 255 -10.09 10.88 17.10
N GLY A 256 -9.27 10.56 16.09
CA GLY A 256 -7.98 9.87 16.22
C GLY A 256 -8.13 8.48 16.82
N LYS A 257 -9.14 7.73 16.35
CA LYS A 257 -9.57 6.42 16.88
C LYS A 257 -9.77 5.41 15.77
N ILE A 258 -9.68 4.14 16.13
CA ILE A 258 -10.40 3.06 15.45
C ILE A 258 -11.58 2.67 16.33
N LEU A 259 -12.79 2.74 15.78
CA LEU A 259 -14.06 2.47 16.44
C LEU A 259 -14.68 1.20 15.86
N ARG A 260 -15.35 0.43 16.72
CA ARG A 260 -16.21 -0.70 16.34
C ARG A 260 -17.66 -0.36 16.64
N VAL A 261 -18.52 -0.59 15.66
CA VAL A 261 -19.98 -0.44 15.78
C VAL A 261 -20.63 -1.80 15.97
N THR A 262 -21.37 -1.98 17.06
CA THR A 262 -22.15 -3.20 17.34
C THR A 262 -23.62 -2.87 17.55
N ASN A 263 -24.50 -3.86 17.39
CA ASN A 263 -25.91 -3.70 17.73
C ASN A 263 -26.08 -3.47 19.24
N ASN A 264 -26.92 -2.52 19.62
CA ASN A 264 -27.32 -2.39 21.02
C ASN A 264 -28.32 -3.50 21.38
N PRO A 265 -28.03 -4.36 22.37
CA PRO A 265 -28.96 -5.40 22.82
C PRO A 265 -30.25 -4.84 23.45
N ASP A 266 -30.21 -3.61 23.96
CA ASP A 266 -31.38 -2.88 24.47
C ASP A 266 -31.46 -1.48 23.84
N PRO A 267 -31.97 -1.38 22.60
CA PRO A 267 -31.98 -0.12 21.86
C PRO A 267 -32.90 0.95 22.47
N TYR A 268 -33.70 0.61 23.49
CA TYR A 268 -34.65 1.51 24.14
C TYR A 268 -34.23 1.90 25.56
N ALA A 269 -33.04 1.51 26.01
CA ALA A 269 -32.49 1.93 27.30
C ALA A 269 -32.21 3.44 27.32
N GLY A 270 -33.12 4.24 27.87
CA GLY A 270 -32.96 5.68 28.06
C GLY A 270 -34.08 6.53 27.44
N ALA A 271 -33.85 7.83 27.33
CA ALA A 271 -34.84 8.79 26.82
C ALA A 271 -34.90 8.87 25.28
N SER A 272 -34.01 8.18 24.55
CA SER A 272 -33.95 8.18 23.08
C SER A 272 -33.40 6.85 22.57
N PRO A 273 -33.95 6.30 21.46
CA PRO A 273 -33.47 5.02 20.94
C PRO A 273 -32.01 5.08 20.49
N GLN A 274 -31.20 4.15 20.99
CA GLN A 274 -29.81 3.96 20.58
C GLN A 274 -29.66 2.58 19.96
N PHE A 275 -29.75 2.48 18.63
CA PHE A 275 -29.70 1.17 17.94
C PHE A 275 -28.30 0.56 17.88
N PHE A 276 -27.26 1.37 18.05
CA PHE A 276 -25.86 0.95 17.93
C PHE A 276 -24.99 1.44 19.09
N LEU A 277 -24.06 0.59 19.49
CA LEU A 277 -22.98 0.95 20.40
C LEU A 277 -21.72 1.22 19.58
N VAL A 278 -21.01 2.29 19.92
CA VAL A 278 -19.76 2.71 19.25
C VAL A 278 -18.66 2.79 20.30
N SER A 279 -17.69 1.89 20.22
CA SER A 279 -16.58 1.77 21.17
C SER A 279 -15.23 1.88 20.46
N ALA A 280 -14.27 2.60 21.06
CA ALA A 280 -12.91 2.64 20.57
C ALA A 280 -12.18 1.31 20.85
N ILE A 281 -11.48 0.81 19.83
CA ILE A 281 -10.59 -0.36 19.90
C ILE A 281 -9.13 0.02 19.63
N ALA A 282 -8.87 1.23 19.14
CA ALA A 282 -7.56 1.86 19.14
C ALA A 282 -7.67 3.39 19.23
N LYS A 283 -6.56 4.04 19.57
CA LYS A 283 -6.41 5.50 19.65
C LYS A 283 -5.03 5.94 19.17
N GLY A 284 -4.84 7.25 19.05
CA GLY A 284 -3.55 7.83 18.68
C GLY A 284 -3.27 7.81 17.18
N LEU A 285 -4.33 7.90 16.36
CA LEU A 285 -4.20 8.12 14.91
C LEU A 285 -4.22 9.62 14.58
N ARG A 286 -3.57 10.01 13.48
CA ARG A 286 -3.56 11.38 12.95
C ARG A 286 -4.51 11.55 11.77
N ASN A 287 -4.18 10.92 10.65
CA ASN A 287 -4.79 11.04 9.34
C ASN A 287 -4.89 9.67 8.60
N PRO A 288 -5.72 8.73 9.09
CA PRO A 288 -5.87 7.42 8.46
C PRO A 288 -6.52 7.52 7.07
N ASN A 289 -5.92 6.92 6.04
CA ASN A 289 -6.42 7.03 4.65
C ASN A 289 -6.92 5.71 4.04
N GLY A 290 -6.37 4.58 4.48
CA GLY A 290 -6.72 3.27 3.94
C GLY A 290 -6.42 2.13 4.90
N GLY A 291 -7.12 1.01 4.73
CA GLY A 291 -6.95 -0.15 5.59
C GLY A 291 -7.18 -1.48 4.89
N ALA A 292 -6.51 -2.51 5.39
CA ALA A 292 -6.58 -3.87 4.87
C ALA A 292 -6.60 -4.88 6.03
N TYR A 293 -7.44 -5.90 5.92
CA TYR A 293 -7.46 -6.98 6.90
C TYR A 293 -6.41 -8.04 6.56
N TYR A 294 -5.70 -8.51 7.57
CA TYR A 294 -4.72 -9.58 7.44
C TYR A 294 -4.55 -10.38 8.73
N SER A 295 -4.65 -11.71 8.63
CA SER A 295 -4.33 -12.64 9.73
C SER A 295 -4.98 -12.27 11.08
N GLY A 296 -6.26 -11.87 11.07
CA GLY A 296 -7.00 -11.50 12.27
C GLY A 296 -6.67 -10.09 12.82
N GLY A 297 -6.00 -9.25 12.06
CA GLY A 297 -5.78 -7.84 12.37
C GLY A 297 -6.16 -6.91 11.24
N LEU A 298 -6.04 -5.61 11.51
CA LEU A 298 -6.24 -4.51 10.57
C LEU A 298 -4.93 -3.76 10.40
N LEU A 299 -4.44 -3.69 9.17
CA LEU A 299 -3.44 -2.72 8.74
C LEU A 299 -4.15 -1.40 8.49
N ILE A 300 -3.66 -0.30 9.06
CA ILE A 300 -4.19 1.05 8.81
C ILE A 300 -3.03 1.95 8.39
N ALA A 301 -3.15 2.56 7.23
CA ALA A 301 -2.23 3.58 6.77
C ALA A 301 -2.61 4.91 7.39
N ASP A 302 -1.66 5.54 8.07
CA ASP A 302 -1.81 6.80 8.78
C ASP A 302 -0.79 7.80 8.26
N SER A 303 -1.27 8.94 7.75
CA SER A 303 -0.36 9.97 7.23
C SER A 303 0.19 10.83 8.35
N GLY A 304 1.52 10.91 8.39
CA GLY A 304 2.25 11.80 9.29
C GLY A 304 2.10 13.28 8.96
N GLN A 305 2.68 14.11 9.81
CA GLN A 305 2.72 15.56 9.65
C GLN A 305 3.97 16.01 8.90
N ASP A 306 5.15 15.71 9.44
CA ASP A 306 6.43 16.32 9.02
C ASP A 306 7.58 15.30 8.91
N VAL A 307 7.44 14.10 9.48
CA VAL A 307 8.52 13.13 9.68
C VAL A 307 8.35 11.91 8.81
N ALA A 308 7.21 11.22 8.92
CA ALA A 308 7.05 9.90 8.31
C ALA A 308 5.59 9.57 8.00
N GLU A 309 5.41 8.92 6.85
CA GLU A 309 4.20 8.14 6.59
C GLU A 309 4.30 6.79 7.30
N GLU A 310 3.18 6.25 7.78
CA GLU A 310 3.19 5.01 8.54
C GLU A 310 2.04 4.05 8.24
N VAL A 311 2.27 2.76 8.54
CA VAL A 311 1.23 1.74 8.58
C VAL A 311 1.28 1.07 9.94
N ASP A 312 0.18 1.13 10.66
CA ASP A 312 0.00 0.46 11.93
C ASP A 312 -0.71 -0.88 11.76
N PHE A 313 -0.41 -1.83 12.65
CA PHE A 313 -1.14 -3.09 12.77
C PHE A 313 -1.94 -3.14 14.07
N LEU A 314 -3.26 -3.25 13.96
CA LEU A 314 -4.18 -3.51 15.06
C LEU A 314 -4.55 -5.01 15.09
N PRO A 315 -4.09 -5.81 16.07
CA PRO A 315 -4.60 -7.14 16.29
C PRO A 315 -6.06 -7.07 16.78
N LEU A 316 -7.02 -7.60 16.02
CA LEU A 316 -8.43 -7.48 16.39
C LEU A 316 -8.73 -8.42 17.58
N GLY A 317 -9.34 -7.86 18.62
CA GLY A 317 -9.59 -8.58 19.88
C GLY A 317 -8.50 -8.40 20.94
N ALA A 318 -7.41 -7.69 20.64
CA ALA A 318 -6.47 -7.20 21.65
C ALA A 318 -7.10 -6.08 22.51
N PRO A 319 -6.49 -5.75 23.67
CA PRO A 319 -6.78 -4.51 24.39
C PRO A 319 -6.63 -3.27 23.48
N VAL A 320 -7.23 -2.15 23.88
CA VAL A 320 -7.16 -0.90 23.11
C VAL A 320 -5.70 -0.53 22.83
N THR A 321 -5.34 -0.48 21.55
CA THR A 321 -3.98 -0.12 21.11
C THR A 321 -3.82 1.40 21.02
N ASN A 322 -2.64 1.91 21.37
CA ASN A 322 -2.27 3.31 21.28
C ASN A 322 -1.16 3.51 20.25
N PHE A 323 -1.44 4.11 19.10
CA PHE A 323 -0.44 4.37 18.04
C PHE A 323 0.39 5.64 18.29
N GLY A 324 0.05 6.39 19.34
CA GLY A 324 0.97 7.36 19.93
C GLY A 324 0.86 8.80 19.44
N TRP A 325 0.17 9.11 18.34
CA TRP A 325 -0.08 10.51 17.94
C TRP A 325 -0.81 11.27 19.07
N PRO A 326 -0.43 12.53 19.40
CA PRO A 326 0.59 13.37 18.75
C PRO A 326 1.98 13.33 19.40
N PHE A 327 2.27 12.34 20.24
CA PHE A 327 3.56 12.22 20.90
C PHE A 327 4.63 11.61 20.00
N LYS A 328 4.24 10.64 19.17
CA LYS A 328 5.09 10.01 18.15
C LYS A 328 4.55 10.24 16.75
N GLU A 329 5.48 10.28 15.80
CA GLU A 329 5.24 10.20 14.36
C GLU A 329 6.28 9.23 13.80
N GLY A 330 5.83 8.11 13.27
CA GLY A 330 6.69 6.94 13.15
C GLY A 330 7.23 6.51 14.51
N THR A 331 8.49 6.09 14.51
CA THR A 331 9.25 5.75 15.71
C THR A 331 9.80 6.97 16.45
N LYS A 332 9.64 8.20 15.93
CA LYS A 332 10.24 9.42 16.48
C LYS A 332 9.30 10.09 17.48
N ILE A 333 9.84 10.46 18.66
CA ILE A 333 9.13 11.35 19.60
C ILE A 333 9.18 12.78 19.04
N VAL A 334 8.01 13.36 18.80
CA VAL A 334 7.85 14.71 18.23
C VAL A 334 7.24 15.69 19.22
N ARG A 335 6.61 15.21 20.30
CA ARG A 335 6.02 16.05 21.34
C ARG A 335 6.18 15.41 22.72
N GLY A 336 6.63 16.21 23.69
CA GLY A 336 6.62 15.84 25.12
C GLY A 336 7.22 14.47 25.42
N THR A 337 6.59 13.73 26.33
CA THR A 337 6.93 12.34 26.66
C THR A 337 5.80 11.45 26.18
N ALA A 338 6.12 10.47 25.32
CA ALA A 338 5.15 9.51 24.84
C ALA A 338 4.62 8.62 25.98
N PRO A 339 3.32 8.27 25.99
CA PRO A 339 2.78 7.28 26.90
C PRO A 339 3.53 5.94 26.81
N ALA A 340 3.62 5.21 27.93
CA ALA A 340 4.35 3.95 28.00
C ALA A 340 3.68 2.80 27.23
N ASP A 341 2.40 2.94 26.88
CA ASP A 341 1.58 1.96 26.16
C ASP A 341 1.57 2.17 24.64
N VAL A 342 2.38 3.09 24.12
CA VAL A 342 2.46 3.34 22.67
C VAL A 342 3.08 2.14 21.95
N VAL A 343 2.48 1.80 20.81
CA VAL A 343 2.96 0.78 19.87
C VAL A 343 3.49 1.49 18.63
N ASP A 344 4.69 1.12 18.22
CA ASP A 344 5.34 1.66 17.02
C ASP A 344 4.72 1.07 15.75
N PRO A 345 4.74 1.79 14.63
CA PRO A 345 4.13 1.31 13.41
C PRO A 345 4.90 0.13 12.82
N SER A 346 4.20 -0.66 12.00
CA SER A 346 4.77 -1.78 11.26
C SER A 346 5.64 -1.32 10.09
N ILE A 347 5.27 -0.22 9.43
CA ILE A 347 6.04 0.42 8.35
C ILE A 347 6.20 1.90 8.69
N GLN A 348 7.38 2.46 8.40
CA GLN A 348 7.54 3.91 8.28
C GLN A 348 8.44 4.27 7.09
N TYR A 349 8.19 5.42 6.46
CA TYR A 349 9.10 5.98 5.46
C TYR A 349 9.02 7.51 5.43
N PRO A 350 10.13 8.21 5.10
CA PRO A 350 10.22 9.66 5.29
C PRO A 350 9.41 10.44 4.24
N HIS A 351 9.13 11.72 4.51
CA HIS A 351 8.48 12.62 3.53
C HIS A 351 9.44 13.16 2.45
N THR A 352 10.74 12.93 2.60
CA THR A 352 11.75 13.41 1.65
C THR A 352 12.92 12.43 1.55
N GLY A 353 13.65 12.51 0.44
CA GLY A 353 14.94 11.84 0.25
C GLY A 353 14.85 10.46 -0.42
N GLY A 354 15.80 10.18 -1.32
CA GLY A 354 15.90 8.91 -2.04
C GLY A 354 14.69 8.61 -2.92
N THR A 355 14.48 7.33 -3.22
CA THR A 355 13.36 6.83 -4.04
C THR A 355 12.21 6.25 -3.20
N ARG A 356 12.35 6.17 -1.87
CA ARG A 356 11.35 5.58 -0.96
C ARG A 356 10.89 6.62 0.06
N PHE A 357 10.20 7.64 -0.46
CA PHE A 357 9.62 8.71 0.33
C PHE A 357 8.15 8.93 -0.04
N GLY A 358 7.40 9.53 0.88
CA GLY A 358 5.98 9.79 0.77
C GLY A 358 5.57 11.25 0.81
N GLN A 359 4.30 11.49 0.53
CA GLN A 359 3.60 12.76 0.76
C GLN A 359 2.30 12.57 1.52
N ALA A 360 1.62 11.46 1.26
CA ALA A 360 0.44 11.02 1.99
C ALA A 360 0.20 9.55 1.62
N ILE A 361 0.47 8.64 2.55
CA ILE A 361 0.15 7.23 2.37
C ILE A 361 -1.36 7.05 2.17
N VAL A 362 -1.72 6.27 1.16
CA VAL A 362 -3.12 6.03 0.77
C VAL A 362 -3.67 4.78 1.45
N GLY A 363 -2.78 3.87 1.83
CA GLY A 363 -3.11 2.51 2.23
C GLY A 363 -2.92 1.53 1.08
N GLY A 364 -3.54 0.37 1.22
CA GLY A 364 -3.19 -0.77 0.39
C GLY A 364 -4.10 -1.96 0.58
N PHE A 365 -3.66 -3.10 0.08
CA PHE A 365 -4.32 -4.39 0.21
C PHE A 365 -3.27 -5.50 0.39
N VAL A 366 -3.66 -6.61 1.00
CA VAL A 366 -2.83 -7.82 0.95
C VAL A 366 -3.18 -8.57 -0.33
N GLY A 367 -2.15 -8.84 -1.13
CA GLY A 367 -2.22 -9.28 -2.51
C GLY A 367 -3.01 -10.56 -2.74
N SER A 368 -3.51 -10.69 -3.97
CA SER A 368 -4.30 -11.84 -4.41
C SER A 368 -3.44 -13.10 -4.52
N PRO A 369 -3.93 -14.27 -4.10
CA PRO A 369 -3.25 -15.54 -4.33
C PRO A 369 -3.16 -15.94 -5.82
N THR A 370 -3.90 -15.26 -6.72
CA THR A 370 -3.87 -15.54 -8.17
C THR A 370 -2.62 -15.02 -8.86
N ILE A 371 -2.00 -13.96 -8.33
CA ILE A 371 -0.74 -13.40 -8.83
C ILE A 371 0.36 -13.87 -7.89
N ALA A 372 1.17 -14.83 -8.34
CA ALA A 372 2.10 -15.55 -7.46
C ALA A 372 3.09 -14.63 -6.73
N SER A 373 3.58 -13.58 -7.40
CA SER A 373 4.48 -12.55 -6.82
C SER A 373 3.82 -11.69 -5.75
N LEU A 374 2.49 -11.57 -5.74
CA LEU A 374 1.74 -10.78 -4.75
C LEU A 374 1.12 -11.63 -3.63
N SER A 375 1.24 -12.95 -3.69
CA SER A 375 0.68 -13.84 -2.67
C SER A 375 1.37 -13.62 -1.32
N GLY A 376 0.62 -13.14 -0.32
CA GLY A 376 1.14 -12.86 1.02
C GLY A 376 1.97 -11.57 1.11
N VAL A 377 1.86 -10.69 0.11
CA VAL A 377 2.52 -9.38 0.05
C VAL A 377 1.50 -8.29 0.37
N TYR A 378 1.89 -7.29 1.17
CA TYR A 378 1.12 -6.07 1.32
C TYR A 378 1.55 -5.08 0.26
N VAL A 379 0.61 -4.72 -0.63
CA VAL A 379 0.78 -3.72 -1.69
C VAL A 379 0.14 -2.43 -1.20
N PHE A 380 0.86 -1.32 -1.24
CA PHE A 380 0.35 -0.02 -0.83
C PHE A 380 0.90 1.10 -1.70
N ALA A 381 0.21 2.24 -1.69
CA ALA A 381 0.64 3.42 -2.43
C ALA A 381 0.77 4.65 -1.56
N ASP A 382 1.57 5.57 -2.05
CA ASP A 382 1.59 6.96 -1.65
C ASP A 382 0.94 7.83 -2.72
N ARG A 383 0.33 8.94 -2.30
CA ARG A 383 -0.34 9.90 -3.19
C ARG A 383 0.59 10.54 -4.22
N ASN A 384 1.91 10.44 -4.05
CA ASN A 384 2.89 10.85 -5.06
C ASN A 384 3.08 9.84 -6.22
N GLY A 385 2.28 8.77 -6.25
CA GLY A 385 2.31 7.72 -7.28
C GLY A 385 3.30 6.58 -6.97
N ALA A 386 4.04 6.64 -5.86
CA ALA A 386 4.90 5.53 -5.46
C ALA A 386 4.05 4.31 -5.05
N LEU A 387 4.40 3.15 -5.60
CA LEU A 387 3.80 1.86 -5.25
C LEU A 387 4.86 1.00 -4.58
N PHE A 388 4.54 0.50 -3.39
CA PHE A 388 5.44 -0.25 -2.56
C PHE A 388 4.90 -1.63 -2.21
N THR A 389 5.82 -2.57 -2.00
CA THR A 389 5.52 -3.89 -1.46
C THR A 389 6.40 -4.26 -0.29
N THR A 390 5.85 -5.09 0.59
CA THR A 390 6.59 -5.80 1.64
C THR A 390 5.86 -7.08 2.03
N PRO A 391 6.53 -8.14 2.52
CA PRO A 391 5.85 -9.33 3.00
C PRO A 391 4.87 -9.02 4.14
N ALA A 392 3.60 -9.39 3.99
CA ALA A 392 2.56 -9.05 4.95
C ALA A 392 2.79 -9.66 6.35
N ASP A 393 3.44 -10.84 6.40
CA ASP A 393 3.82 -11.51 7.64
C ASP A 393 4.85 -10.74 8.48
N SER A 394 5.63 -9.85 7.87
CA SER A 394 6.58 -9.00 8.58
C SER A 394 5.86 -7.91 9.38
N LEU A 395 4.65 -7.50 8.96
CA LEU A 395 3.89 -6.41 9.56
C LEU A 395 3.28 -6.73 10.92
N ARG A 396 3.30 -8.01 11.32
CA ARG A 396 2.75 -8.49 12.59
C ARG A 396 3.82 -8.70 13.66
N ARG A 397 5.10 -8.47 13.32
CA ARG A 397 6.25 -8.75 14.17
C ARG A 397 6.67 -7.47 14.90
N VAL A 398 7.48 -7.65 15.94
CA VAL A 398 8.10 -6.51 16.65
C VAL A 398 9.16 -5.88 15.73
N GLY A 399 9.12 -4.56 15.62
CA GLY A 399 10.03 -3.75 14.82
C GLY A 399 9.30 -3.03 13.68
N THR A 400 9.93 -1.99 13.15
CA THR A 400 9.40 -1.16 12.07
C THR A 400 10.19 -1.42 10.79
N ILE A 401 9.48 -1.65 9.70
CA ILE A 401 10.07 -1.73 8.36
C ILE A 401 10.33 -0.31 7.87
N GLU A 402 11.59 0.00 7.60
CA GLU A 402 12.01 1.33 7.14
C GLU A 402 11.91 1.45 5.62
N GLY A 403 11.72 2.68 5.12
CA GLY A 403 11.64 2.99 3.69
C GLY A 403 12.63 2.23 2.78
N PRO A 404 13.95 2.20 3.06
CA PRO A 404 14.94 1.44 2.27
C PRO A 404 14.69 -0.06 2.14
N MET A 405 13.87 -0.66 3.01
CA MET A 405 13.50 -2.08 2.99
C MET A 405 12.26 -2.37 2.14
N LEU A 406 11.60 -1.33 1.63
CA LEU A 406 10.44 -1.46 0.76
C LEU A 406 10.89 -1.66 -0.70
N GLU A 407 10.25 -2.61 -1.37
CA GLU A 407 10.33 -2.75 -2.83
C GLU A 407 9.49 -1.65 -3.46
N ARG A 408 10.02 -0.97 -4.47
CA ARG A 408 9.29 0.04 -5.23
C ARG A 408 8.86 -0.55 -6.57
N ARG A 409 7.58 -0.93 -6.69
CA ARG A 409 7.01 -1.75 -7.78
C ARG A 409 6.37 -0.92 -8.91
N ASN A 410 6.77 0.35 -9.07
CA ASN A 410 6.15 1.26 -10.02
C ASN A 410 6.17 0.74 -11.47
N GLU A 411 7.26 0.08 -11.87
CA GLU A 411 7.41 -0.45 -13.24
C GLU A 411 6.52 -1.68 -13.49
N ASP A 412 6.30 -2.51 -12.47
CA ASP A 412 5.45 -3.71 -12.55
C ASP A 412 3.98 -3.35 -12.65
N PHE A 413 3.59 -2.32 -11.90
CA PHE A 413 2.24 -1.78 -11.90
C PHE A 413 2.00 -0.75 -13.01
N ALA A 414 2.94 -0.58 -13.96
CA ALA A 414 2.74 0.32 -15.08
C ALA A 414 1.51 -0.12 -15.91
N PRO A 415 0.46 0.74 -15.99
CA PRO A 415 -0.79 0.38 -16.65
C PRO A 415 -0.64 0.31 -18.16
N ASP A 416 -1.54 -0.41 -18.81
CA ASP A 416 -1.61 -0.48 -20.28
C ASP A 416 -2.03 0.85 -20.93
N GLN A 417 -2.75 1.70 -20.20
CA GLN A 417 -3.20 3.02 -20.61
C GLN A 417 -3.33 3.94 -19.38
N GLY A 418 -3.16 5.25 -19.55
CA GLY A 418 -3.22 6.20 -18.43
C GLY A 418 -1.97 6.14 -17.56
N THR A 419 -2.02 6.77 -16.38
CA THR A 419 -0.90 6.79 -15.43
C THR A 419 -1.47 6.68 -14.01
N ILE A 420 -0.79 5.94 -13.13
CA ILE A 420 -1.06 5.98 -11.70
C ILE A 420 -0.09 6.98 -11.10
N ASP A 421 -0.50 8.24 -11.00
CA ASP A 421 0.34 9.34 -10.50
C ASP A 421 -0.19 9.98 -9.21
N ARG A 422 -1.48 9.77 -8.89
CA ARG A 422 -2.11 10.30 -7.68
C ARG A 422 -3.17 9.32 -7.14
N PRO A 423 -2.76 8.10 -6.75
CA PRO A 423 -3.66 7.12 -6.16
C PRO A 423 -4.29 7.69 -4.88
N VAL A 424 -5.54 7.31 -4.62
CA VAL A 424 -6.33 7.80 -3.47
C VAL A 424 -7.11 6.72 -2.74
N SER A 425 -7.29 5.54 -3.35
CA SER A 425 -7.78 4.37 -2.62
C SER A 425 -7.49 3.09 -3.39
N PHE A 426 -7.60 1.98 -2.66
CA PHE A 426 -7.67 0.65 -3.21
C PHE A 426 -9.04 0.04 -2.94
N GLY A 427 -9.48 -0.87 -3.79
CA GLY A 427 -10.59 -1.77 -3.47
C GLY A 427 -10.28 -3.19 -3.88
N VAL A 428 -10.82 -4.15 -3.13
CA VAL A 428 -10.67 -5.57 -3.40
C VAL A 428 -12.06 -6.18 -3.56
N ALA A 429 -12.28 -6.88 -4.66
CA ALA A 429 -13.50 -7.64 -4.91
C ALA A 429 -13.47 -8.98 -4.17
N SER A 430 -14.63 -9.63 -4.05
CA SER A 430 -14.78 -10.88 -3.29
C SER A 430 -13.97 -12.05 -3.85
N ASP A 431 -13.58 -12.00 -5.12
CA ASP A 431 -12.72 -12.96 -5.80
C ASP A 431 -11.22 -12.65 -5.64
N GLY A 432 -10.86 -11.56 -4.94
CA GLY A 432 -9.49 -11.12 -4.74
C GLY A 432 -8.98 -10.13 -5.78
N GLN A 433 -9.77 -9.81 -6.81
CA GLN A 433 -9.40 -8.80 -7.81
C GLN A 433 -9.23 -7.43 -7.14
N ALA A 434 -8.05 -6.82 -7.30
CA ALA A 434 -7.73 -5.53 -6.71
C ALA A 434 -7.85 -4.40 -7.74
N TYR A 435 -8.19 -3.22 -7.25
CA TYR A 435 -8.39 -2.01 -8.04
C TYR A 435 -7.66 -0.84 -7.40
N ILE A 436 -7.14 0.05 -8.23
CA ILE A 436 -6.53 1.32 -7.84
C ILE A 436 -7.44 2.45 -8.34
N VAL A 437 -7.71 3.41 -7.47
CA VAL A 437 -8.42 4.65 -7.80
C VAL A 437 -7.41 5.78 -7.85
N ASP A 438 -7.38 6.50 -8.96
CA ASP A 438 -6.57 7.72 -9.12
C ASP A 438 -7.45 8.97 -9.05
N ASP A 439 -6.98 10.00 -8.34
CA ASP A 439 -7.72 11.24 -8.09
C ASP A 439 -7.96 12.05 -9.37
N ASP A 440 -7.21 11.78 -10.45
CA ASP A 440 -7.44 12.37 -11.76
C ASP A 440 -8.66 11.78 -12.51
N GLY A 441 -9.28 10.74 -11.95
CA GLY A 441 -10.53 10.17 -12.43
C GLY A 441 -10.40 8.80 -13.11
N GLU A 442 -9.22 8.18 -13.07
CA GLU A 442 -8.96 6.86 -13.61
C GLU A 442 -9.16 5.74 -12.56
N ILE A 443 -9.62 4.58 -13.03
CA ILE A 443 -9.74 3.35 -12.23
C ILE A 443 -8.98 2.25 -12.96
N PHE A 444 -8.13 1.54 -12.22
CA PHE A 444 -7.31 0.45 -12.75
C PHE A 444 -7.65 -0.86 -12.06
N SER A 445 -7.62 -1.98 -12.79
CA SER A 445 -7.62 -3.33 -12.23
C SER A 445 -6.20 -3.90 -12.24
N ILE A 446 -5.93 -4.80 -11.29
CA ILE A 446 -4.64 -5.52 -11.16
C ILE A 446 -4.88 -7.00 -11.41
N ASP A 447 -4.50 -7.47 -12.58
CA ASP A 447 -4.81 -8.79 -13.12
C ASP A 447 -3.55 -9.65 -13.25
N GLN A 448 -3.76 -10.96 -13.42
CA GLN A 448 -2.67 -11.88 -13.77
C GLN A 448 -2.25 -11.62 -15.23
N GLY A 449 -0.97 -11.32 -15.43
CA GLY A 449 -0.35 -11.01 -16.72
C GLY A 449 0.22 -12.17 -17.51
#